data_AF-A0A3D3PDF2-F1
#
_entry.id   AF-A0A3D3PDF2-F1
#
_cell.length_a   1.000
_cell.length_b   1.000
_cell.length_c   1.000
_cell.angle_alpha   90.00
_cell.angle_beta   90.00
_cell.angle_gamma   90.00
#
_symmetry.space_group_name_H-M   'P 1'
#
loop_
_entity.id
_entity.type
_entity.pdbx_description
1 polymer ?
#
loop_
_entity_poly.entity_id
_entity_poly.type
_entity_poly.pdbx_seq_one_letter_code
_entity_poly.pdbx_strand_id
1 'polypeptide(L)'
;QGHIFALGVIAEIVDHKPTKDKAIKLIDLVMDHIVKNNLYLIDFDGKPTLWGKWNPDYVNSFPVNVGDRKVNSSNIIAMLQTAYHFTRKERYKEKALELITKYGYLENLMRPMAEIGKAANNTDEWSKKLSGDWNHSDDEMYFAGYWGLYRYALNDTLKAKFKKAILDHWESERPEKEGAWNIVTAITGIADFDLDEAIWYLKEYPLDMIDWTVNNSHRKDIELLEPNFREQLTKNVLPPDELKIARHNANRFVLDGGNGGRAESSAGDIWLLPYWMGRYLGVIKGHK
;
A
#
# COMPACT_ATOMS: atom_id res chain seq x y z
N GLN A 1 4.88 -1.38 -7.58
CA GLN A 1 4.55 -0.24 -6.70
C GLN A 1 5.68 0.14 -5.75
N GLY A 2 6.09 -0.71 -4.79
CA GLY A 2 7.13 -0.39 -3.79
C GLY A 2 8.45 0.17 -4.34
N HIS A 3 8.92 -0.36 -5.49
CA HIS A 3 10.09 0.19 -6.19
C HIS A 3 9.91 1.67 -6.60
N ILE A 4 8.74 2.03 -7.15
CA ILE A 4 8.47 3.41 -7.56
C ILE A 4 8.32 4.33 -6.36
N PHE A 5 7.73 3.84 -5.26
CA PHE A 5 7.71 4.56 -3.99
C PHE A 5 9.13 4.86 -3.49
N ALA A 6 9.95 3.83 -3.28
CA ALA A 6 11.30 3.99 -2.73
C ALA A 6 12.18 4.88 -3.62
N LEU A 7 12.17 4.66 -4.95
CA LEU A 7 12.91 5.51 -5.89
C LEU A 7 12.37 6.93 -5.93
N GLY A 8 11.05 7.12 -5.82
CA GLY A 8 10.41 8.43 -5.79
C GLY A 8 10.78 9.21 -4.53
N VAL A 9 10.83 8.55 -3.37
CA VAL A 9 11.32 9.15 -2.12
C VAL A 9 12.78 9.54 -2.25
N ILE A 10 13.66 8.65 -2.75
CA ILE A 10 15.07 8.96 -2.98
C ILE A 10 15.23 10.17 -3.91
N ALA A 11 14.49 10.22 -5.01
CA ALA A 11 14.54 11.32 -5.97
C ALA A 11 14.05 12.66 -5.38
N GLU A 12 13.12 12.60 -4.42
CA GLU A 12 12.61 13.77 -3.70
C GLU A 12 13.61 14.30 -2.67
N ILE A 13 14.10 13.43 -1.78
CA ILE A 13 14.73 13.85 -0.51
C ILE A 13 16.26 13.80 -0.51
N VAL A 14 16.90 13.05 -1.41
CA VAL A 14 18.36 12.87 -1.39
C VAL A 14 19.05 14.01 -2.14
N ASP A 15 19.88 14.77 -1.44
CA ASP A 15 20.67 15.89 -2.02
C ASP A 15 21.86 15.44 -2.86
N HIS A 16 22.35 14.20 -2.66
CA HIS A 16 23.45 13.65 -3.46
C HIS A 16 22.99 13.42 -4.91
N LYS A 17 23.34 14.37 -5.79
CA LYS A 17 22.91 14.44 -7.19
C LYS A 17 23.08 13.12 -7.97
N PRO A 18 24.22 12.40 -7.92
CA PRO A 18 24.35 11.13 -8.63
C PRO A 18 23.35 10.05 -8.17
N THR A 19 23.03 9.99 -6.88
CA THR A 19 22.03 9.03 -6.35
C THR A 19 20.63 9.41 -6.82
N LYS A 20 20.30 10.69 -6.74
CA LYS A 20 19.02 11.24 -7.23
C LYS A 20 18.83 10.98 -8.72
N ASP A 21 19.82 11.32 -9.55
CA ASP A 21 19.77 11.11 -11.00
C ASP A 21 19.62 9.61 -11.34
N LYS A 22 20.30 8.73 -10.60
CA LYS A 22 20.15 7.27 -10.75
C LYS A 22 18.73 6.81 -10.41
N ALA A 23 18.13 7.33 -9.35
CA ALA A 23 16.75 6.99 -8.99
C ALA A 23 15.76 7.44 -10.07
N ILE A 24 15.88 8.67 -10.57
CA ILE A 24 15.04 9.18 -11.66
C ILE A 24 15.19 8.33 -12.93
N LYS A 25 16.42 7.96 -13.28
CA LYS A 25 16.69 7.07 -14.42
C LYS A 25 16.03 5.70 -14.25
N LEU A 26 16.04 5.12 -13.06
CA LEU A 26 15.40 3.83 -12.80
C LEU A 26 13.86 3.92 -12.86
N ILE A 27 13.27 5.00 -12.34
CA ILE A 27 11.82 5.27 -12.48
C ILE A 27 11.46 5.32 -13.97
N ASP A 28 12.22 6.09 -14.75
CA ASP A 28 12.01 6.23 -16.20
C ASP A 28 12.12 4.89 -16.92
N LEU A 29 13.17 4.09 -16.65
CA LEU A 29 13.37 2.78 -17.28
C LEU A 29 12.22 1.81 -17.00
N VAL A 30 11.79 1.68 -15.74
CA VAL A 30 10.69 0.78 -15.38
C VAL A 30 9.38 1.23 -16.02
N MET A 31 9.06 2.53 -15.95
CA MET A 31 7.81 3.04 -16.50
C MET A 31 7.80 3.11 -18.02
N ASP A 32 8.94 3.35 -18.66
CA ASP A 32 9.10 3.20 -20.11
C ASP A 32 8.79 1.77 -20.56
N HIS A 33 9.36 0.79 -19.87
CA HIS A 33 9.13 -0.63 -20.16
C HIS A 33 7.65 -1.00 -20.02
N ILE A 34 7.00 -0.61 -18.93
CA ILE A 34 5.57 -0.87 -18.69
C ILE A 34 4.71 -0.21 -19.77
N VAL A 35 4.94 1.06 -20.09
CA VAL A 35 4.13 1.79 -21.09
C VAL A 35 4.33 1.22 -22.50
N LYS A 36 5.56 0.88 -22.89
CA LYS A 36 5.87 0.28 -24.20
C LYS A 36 5.25 -1.11 -24.37
N ASN A 37 5.14 -1.86 -23.28
CA ASN A 37 4.55 -3.19 -23.27
C ASN A 37 3.07 -3.16 -22.87
N ASN A 38 2.33 -2.15 -23.31
CA ASN A 38 0.88 -2.05 -23.14
C ASN A 38 0.41 -2.20 -21.68
N LEU A 39 1.16 -1.59 -20.75
CA LEU A 39 0.90 -1.60 -19.31
C LEU A 39 1.11 -2.98 -18.64
N TYR A 40 1.96 -3.81 -19.23
CA TYR A 40 2.46 -5.05 -18.63
C TYR A 40 3.94 -4.93 -18.26
N LEU A 41 4.30 -5.45 -17.08
CA LEU A 41 5.68 -5.73 -16.73
C LEU A 41 6.07 -7.07 -17.37
N ILE A 42 6.84 -7.00 -18.44
CA ILE A 42 7.36 -8.17 -19.16
C ILE A 42 8.64 -8.66 -18.51
N ASP A 43 8.74 -9.97 -18.29
CA ASP A 43 9.87 -10.66 -17.68
C ASP A 43 10.96 -11.03 -18.71
N PHE A 44 12.06 -11.62 -18.25
CA PHE A 44 13.21 -12.00 -19.09
C PHE A 44 12.85 -13.01 -20.20
N ASP A 45 11.76 -13.76 -20.04
CA ASP A 45 11.26 -14.74 -21.01
C ASP A 45 10.33 -14.12 -22.08
N GLY A 46 10.12 -12.80 -22.03
CA GLY A 46 9.27 -12.06 -22.96
C GLY A 46 7.78 -12.15 -22.65
N LYS A 47 7.37 -12.73 -21.51
CA LYS A 47 5.96 -12.85 -21.11
C LYS A 47 5.61 -11.86 -19.99
N PRO A 48 4.33 -11.47 -19.87
CA PRO A 48 3.87 -10.73 -18.70
C PRO A 48 4.11 -11.51 -17.40
N THR A 49 4.65 -10.82 -16.40
CA THR A 49 4.68 -11.34 -15.03
C THR A 49 3.25 -11.62 -14.53
N LEU A 50 3.11 -12.45 -13.48
CA LEU A 50 1.80 -12.81 -12.93
C LEU A 50 1.02 -11.57 -12.45
N TRP A 51 1.69 -10.68 -11.72
CA TRP A 51 1.06 -9.56 -11.00
C TRP A 51 1.27 -8.19 -11.65
N GLY A 52 2.32 -8.00 -12.45
CA GLY A 52 2.62 -6.71 -13.06
C GLY A 52 1.74 -6.42 -14.29
N LYS A 53 0.43 -6.29 -14.08
CA LYS A 53 -0.58 -6.13 -15.13
C LYS A 53 -1.53 -4.97 -14.82
N TRP A 54 -1.43 -3.90 -15.61
CA TRP A 54 -2.25 -2.69 -15.48
C TRP A 54 -2.96 -2.32 -16.77
N ASN A 55 -3.08 -3.26 -17.69
CA ASN A 55 -3.80 -3.05 -18.93
C ASN A 55 -5.32 -2.99 -18.67
N PRO A 56 -6.07 -2.07 -19.31
CA PRO A 56 -7.52 -1.98 -19.18
C PRO A 56 -8.28 -3.28 -19.42
N ASP A 57 -7.86 -4.10 -20.39
CA ASP A 57 -8.54 -5.37 -20.70
C ASP A 57 -8.42 -6.36 -19.52
N TYR A 58 -7.29 -6.34 -18.81
CA TYR A 58 -7.09 -7.13 -17.60
C TYR A 58 -7.83 -6.50 -16.41
N VAL A 59 -7.55 -5.23 -16.10
CA VAL A 59 -8.05 -4.56 -14.89
C VAL A 59 -9.57 -4.42 -14.88
N ASN A 60 -10.17 -4.08 -16.02
CA ASN A 60 -11.63 -3.89 -16.12
C ASN A 60 -12.39 -5.20 -16.40
N SER A 61 -11.69 -6.33 -16.60
CA SER A 61 -12.34 -7.65 -16.64
C SER A 61 -12.89 -8.06 -15.27
N PHE A 62 -12.29 -7.56 -14.20
CA PHE A 62 -12.73 -7.84 -12.84
C PHE A 62 -14.04 -7.10 -12.48
N PRO A 63 -14.94 -7.73 -11.71
CA PRO A 63 -16.05 -7.04 -11.06
C PRO A 63 -15.57 -5.84 -10.23
N VAL A 64 -16.41 -4.80 -10.12
CA VAL A 64 -16.04 -3.54 -9.45
C VAL A 64 -15.75 -3.68 -7.95
N ASN A 65 -16.23 -4.76 -7.32
CA ASN A 65 -16.02 -5.06 -5.91
C ASN A 65 -14.76 -5.92 -5.64
N VAL A 66 -14.06 -6.39 -6.68
CA VAL A 66 -12.81 -7.14 -6.50
C VAL A 66 -11.65 -6.15 -6.32
N GLY A 67 -10.89 -6.32 -5.23
CA GLY A 67 -9.81 -5.41 -4.80
C GLY A 67 -8.78 -5.12 -5.89
N ASP A 68 -8.39 -6.15 -6.67
CA ASP A 68 -7.46 -6.05 -7.80
C ASP A 68 -7.80 -4.92 -8.77
N ARG A 69 -9.09 -4.65 -9.01
CA ARG A 69 -9.50 -3.59 -9.93
C ARG A 69 -9.14 -2.21 -9.41
N LYS A 70 -9.40 -1.95 -8.12
CA LYS A 70 -9.10 -0.67 -7.45
C LYS A 70 -7.59 -0.53 -7.25
N VAL A 71 -6.87 -1.57 -6.83
CA VAL A 71 -5.43 -1.48 -6.49
C VAL A 71 -4.60 -1.29 -7.74
N ASN A 72 -4.87 -2.04 -8.81
CA ASN A 72 -4.14 -1.89 -10.05
C ASN A 72 -4.40 -0.52 -10.70
N SER A 73 -5.64 -0.02 -10.64
CA SER A 73 -5.96 1.33 -11.11
C SER A 73 -5.22 2.41 -10.31
N SER A 74 -5.19 2.28 -8.99
CA SER A 74 -4.50 3.23 -8.10
C SER A 74 -2.99 3.21 -8.32
N ASN A 75 -2.40 2.02 -8.41
CA ASN A 75 -0.97 1.80 -8.60
C ASN A 75 -0.49 2.43 -9.91
N ILE A 76 -1.10 2.12 -11.05
CA ILE A 76 -0.59 2.61 -12.33
C ILE A 76 -0.69 4.15 -12.44
N ILE A 77 -1.76 4.75 -11.91
CA ILE A 77 -1.89 6.20 -11.87
C ILE A 77 -0.83 6.82 -10.96
N ALA A 78 -0.60 6.27 -9.77
CA ALA A 78 0.46 6.72 -8.87
C ALA A 78 1.85 6.63 -9.53
N MET A 79 2.14 5.51 -10.20
CA MET A 79 3.43 5.29 -10.86
C MET A 79 3.66 6.23 -12.05
N LEU A 80 2.63 6.44 -12.89
CA LEU A 80 2.71 7.36 -14.03
C LEU A 80 2.87 8.83 -13.58
N GLN A 81 2.14 9.25 -12.55
CA GLN A 81 2.31 10.59 -11.96
C GLN A 81 3.71 10.80 -11.41
N THR A 82 4.23 9.80 -10.68
CA THR A 82 5.60 9.83 -10.14
C THR A 82 6.62 9.96 -11.26
N ALA A 83 6.50 9.14 -12.31
CA ALA A 83 7.40 9.23 -13.46
C ALA A 83 7.31 10.58 -14.17
N TYR A 84 6.10 11.10 -14.40
CA TYR A 84 5.93 12.43 -15.00
C TYR A 84 6.54 13.53 -14.15
N HIS A 85 6.34 13.50 -12.83
CA HIS A 85 6.86 14.50 -11.91
C HIS A 85 8.38 14.67 -12.01
N PHE A 86 9.11 13.55 -12.05
CA PHE A 86 10.57 13.58 -12.08
C PHE A 86 11.17 13.69 -13.49
N THR A 87 10.56 13.07 -14.49
CA THR A 87 11.12 13.00 -15.86
C THR A 87 10.60 14.07 -16.80
N ARG A 88 9.42 14.64 -16.51
CA ARG A 88 8.67 15.57 -17.37
C ARG A 88 8.35 15.03 -18.78
N LYS A 89 8.44 13.72 -18.99
CA LYS A 89 8.06 13.11 -20.27
C LYS A 89 6.54 13.04 -20.41
N GLU A 90 5.97 13.85 -21.32
CA GLU A 90 4.52 14.00 -21.49
C GLU A 90 3.78 12.68 -21.71
N ARG A 91 4.40 11.69 -22.37
CA ARG A 91 3.82 10.34 -22.56
C ARG A 91 3.27 9.71 -21.27
N TYR A 92 3.88 9.97 -20.11
CA TYR A 92 3.42 9.41 -18.83
C TYR A 92 2.14 10.09 -18.36
N LYS A 93 2.07 11.41 -18.48
CA LYS A 93 0.89 12.19 -18.18
C LYS A 93 -0.24 11.89 -19.15
N GLU A 94 0.05 11.83 -20.46
CA GLU A 94 -0.92 11.47 -21.49
C GLU A 94 -1.52 10.09 -21.23
N LYS A 95 -0.68 9.09 -20.92
CA LYS A 95 -1.15 7.74 -20.57
C LYS A 95 -1.99 7.73 -19.30
N ALA A 96 -1.61 8.47 -18.26
CA ALA A 96 -2.41 8.57 -17.03
C ALA A 96 -3.78 9.20 -17.28
N LEU A 97 -3.83 10.29 -18.05
CA LEU A 97 -5.07 10.96 -18.43
C LEU A 97 -5.95 10.08 -19.33
N GLU A 98 -5.35 9.31 -20.23
CA GLU A 98 -6.06 8.35 -21.06
C GLU A 98 -6.76 7.27 -20.19
N LEU A 99 -6.03 6.67 -19.25
CA LEU A 99 -6.59 5.68 -18.32
C LEU A 99 -7.73 6.26 -17.48
N ILE A 100 -7.56 7.48 -16.97
CA ILE A 100 -8.57 8.19 -16.18
C ILE A 100 -9.82 8.49 -17.00
N THR A 101 -9.67 8.99 -18.22
CA THR A 101 -10.79 9.54 -19.01
C THR A 101 -11.49 8.52 -19.90
N LYS A 102 -10.75 7.56 -20.47
CA LYS A 102 -11.30 6.58 -21.41
C LYS A 102 -11.59 5.22 -20.79
N TYR A 103 -10.81 4.81 -19.80
CA TYR A 103 -10.86 3.45 -19.26
C TYR A 103 -11.42 3.36 -17.84
N GLY A 104 -11.92 4.48 -17.28
CA GLY A 104 -12.60 4.49 -15.99
C GLY A 104 -11.68 4.31 -14.78
N TYR A 105 -10.37 4.51 -14.91
CA TYR A 105 -9.44 4.24 -13.79
C TYR A 105 -9.68 5.16 -12.60
N LEU A 106 -10.17 6.39 -12.83
CA LEU A 106 -10.57 7.27 -11.74
C LEU A 106 -11.81 6.76 -10.99
N GLU A 107 -12.76 6.12 -11.68
CA GLU A 107 -13.90 5.50 -11.02
C GLU A 107 -13.45 4.29 -10.20
N ASN A 108 -12.63 3.42 -10.80
CA ASN A 108 -12.08 2.24 -10.13
C ASN A 108 -11.34 2.63 -8.83
N LEU A 109 -10.41 3.60 -8.88
CA LEU A 109 -9.63 3.98 -7.70
C LEU A 109 -10.47 4.69 -6.63
N MET A 110 -11.57 5.34 -7.02
CA MET A 110 -12.49 6.04 -6.10
C MET A 110 -13.57 5.14 -5.48
N ARG A 111 -13.65 3.87 -5.88
CA ARG A 111 -14.57 2.88 -5.31
C ARG A 111 -14.39 2.82 -3.77
N PRO A 112 -15.45 2.92 -2.95
CA PRO A 112 -15.32 2.85 -1.50
C PRO A 112 -14.75 1.51 -1.05
N MET A 113 -13.89 1.50 -0.03
CA MET A 113 -13.34 0.26 0.53
C MET A 113 -14.43 -0.65 1.11
N ALA A 114 -15.51 -0.09 1.65
CA ALA A 114 -16.66 -0.85 2.13
C ALA A 114 -17.39 -1.65 1.02
N GLU A 115 -17.17 -1.33 -0.26
CA GLU A 115 -17.70 -2.08 -1.40
C GLU A 115 -16.73 -3.17 -1.90
N ILE A 116 -15.49 -3.22 -1.38
CA ILE A 116 -14.54 -4.29 -1.72
C ILE A 116 -14.91 -5.55 -0.94
N GLY A 117 -15.06 -6.66 -1.65
CA GLY A 117 -15.61 -7.87 -1.07
C GLY A 117 -15.59 -9.06 -2.03
N LYS A 118 -16.13 -10.18 -1.56
CA LYS A 118 -16.21 -11.43 -2.33
C LYS A 118 -16.92 -11.23 -3.66
N ALA A 119 -16.32 -11.73 -4.74
CA ALA A 119 -16.97 -11.78 -6.03
C ALA A 119 -18.23 -12.66 -5.95
N ALA A 120 -19.25 -12.31 -6.74
CA ALA A 120 -20.50 -13.08 -6.77
C ALA A 120 -20.27 -14.53 -7.24
N ASN A 121 -21.12 -15.46 -6.79
CA ASN A 121 -20.96 -16.89 -7.11
C ASN A 121 -20.96 -17.21 -8.62
N ASN A 122 -21.51 -16.34 -9.45
CA ASN A 122 -21.57 -16.49 -10.90
C ASN A 122 -20.38 -15.84 -11.66
N THR A 123 -19.38 -15.27 -10.97
CA THR A 123 -18.18 -14.71 -11.61
C THR A 123 -17.17 -15.81 -11.97
N ASP A 124 -16.18 -15.46 -12.78
CA ASP A 124 -15.08 -16.34 -13.15
C ASP A 124 -14.24 -16.77 -11.91
N GLU A 125 -13.53 -17.89 -12.05
CA GLU A 125 -12.75 -18.47 -10.96
C GLU A 125 -11.58 -17.58 -10.51
N TRP A 126 -11.01 -16.79 -11.42
CA TRP A 126 -9.89 -15.92 -11.10
C TRP A 126 -10.36 -14.77 -10.19
N SER A 127 -11.47 -14.11 -10.52
CA SER A 127 -12.11 -13.11 -9.66
C SER A 127 -12.45 -13.65 -8.28
N LYS A 128 -12.94 -14.90 -8.19
CA LYS A 128 -13.24 -15.55 -6.89
C LYS A 128 -11.98 -15.79 -6.07
N LYS A 129 -10.90 -16.26 -6.71
CA LYS A 129 -9.62 -16.50 -6.04
C LYS A 129 -9.01 -15.21 -5.51
N LEU A 130 -9.14 -14.11 -6.24
CA LEU A 130 -8.65 -12.78 -5.85
C LEU A 130 -9.53 -12.07 -4.81
N SER A 131 -10.66 -12.66 -4.41
CA SER A 131 -11.61 -12.05 -3.47
C SER A 131 -12.11 -13.05 -2.42
N GLY A 132 -11.29 -14.04 -2.06
CA GLY A 132 -11.65 -15.00 -1.00
C GLY A 132 -11.75 -14.34 0.37
N ASP A 133 -10.82 -13.43 0.64
CA ASP A 133 -10.58 -12.68 1.86
C ASP A 133 -9.94 -11.33 1.50
N TRP A 134 -9.83 -10.45 2.49
CA TRP A 134 -9.12 -9.18 2.35
C TRP A 134 -7.62 -9.43 2.19
N ASN A 135 -7.04 -8.93 1.10
CA ASN A 135 -5.63 -9.08 0.82
C ASN A 135 -4.82 -7.94 1.44
N HIS A 136 -4.27 -8.18 2.62
CA HIS A 136 -3.43 -7.22 3.36
C HIS A 136 -2.17 -6.77 2.58
N SER A 137 -1.73 -7.55 1.57
CA SER A 137 -0.66 -7.11 0.68
C SER A 137 -1.08 -6.02 -0.30
N ASP A 138 -2.36 -5.90 -0.62
CA ASP A 138 -2.86 -4.79 -1.42
C ASP A 138 -2.80 -3.48 -0.62
N ASP A 139 -3.01 -3.53 0.70
CA ASP A 139 -2.90 -2.35 1.57
C ASP A 139 -1.50 -1.76 1.51
N GLU A 140 -0.47 -2.60 1.65
CA GLU A 140 0.92 -2.17 1.48
C GLU A 140 1.17 -1.51 0.11
N MET A 141 0.60 -2.07 -0.95
CA MET A 141 0.71 -1.49 -2.28
C MET A 141 0.02 -0.13 -2.37
N TYR A 142 -1.22 0.00 -1.87
CA TYR A 142 -1.96 1.25 -1.84
C TYR A 142 -1.19 2.34 -1.11
N PHE A 143 -0.83 2.11 0.15
CA PHE A 143 -0.24 3.12 1.00
C PHE A 143 1.15 3.54 0.53
N ALA A 144 1.99 2.61 0.06
CA ALA A 144 3.22 2.96 -0.62
C ALA A 144 2.95 3.81 -1.88
N GLY A 145 1.87 3.51 -2.62
CA GLY A 145 1.44 4.29 -3.78
C GLY A 145 0.87 5.66 -3.49
N TYR A 146 0.27 5.87 -2.31
CA TYR A 146 -0.35 7.14 -1.95
C TYR A 146 0.62 8.30 -1.89
N TRP A 147 1.90 8.04 -1.59
CA TRP A 147 2.95 9.06 -1.71
C TRP A 147 2.96 9.70 -3.11
N GLY A 148 3.09 8.87 -4.15
CA GLY A 148 3.14 9.33 -5.54
C GLY A 148 1.77 9.76 -6.07
N LEU A 149 0.69 9.11 -5.64
CA LEU A 149 -0.67 9.44 -6.05
C LEU A 149 -1.07 10.84 -5.60
N TYR A 150 -0.80 11.18 -4.34
CA TYR A 150 -1.26 12.44 -3.74
C TYR A 150 -0.26 13.59 -3.92
N ARG A 151 1.03 13.38 -3.64
CA ARG A 151 2.02 14.48 -3.66
C ARG A 151 2.32 14.96 -5.07
N TYR A 152 2.22 14.07 -6.05
CA TYR A 152 2.52 14.35 -7.46
C TYR A 152 1.26 14.37 -8.34
N ALA A 153 0.09 14.60 -7.75
CA ALA A 153 -1.17 14.71 -8.47
C ALA A 153 -1.07 15.70 -9.65
N LEU A 154 -1.60 15.32 -10.82
CA LEU A 154 -1.48 16.15 -12.04
C LEU A 154 -2.19 17.51 -11.93
N ASN A 155 -3.20 17.62 -11.06
CA ASN A 155 -3.93 18.85 -10.78
C ASN A 155 -4.67 18.75 -9.43
N ASP A 156 -5.15 19.88 -8.94
CA ASP A 156 -5.83 19.99 -7.64
C ASP A 156 -7.15 19.21 -7.58
N THR A 157 -7.89 19.11 -8.69
CA THR A 157 -9.12 18.32 -8.76
C THR A 157 -8.86 16.84 -8.50
N LEU A 158 -7.82 16.27 -9.13
CA LEU A 158 -7.40 14.90 -8.88
C LEU A 158 -6.85 14.74 -7.46
N LYS A 159 -6.04 15.70 -6.98
CA LYS A 159 -5.49 15.69 -5.62
C LYS A 159 -6.59 15.62 -4.55
N ALA A 160 -7.66 16.40 -4.70
CA ALA A 160 -8.80 16.38 -3.79
C ALA A 160 -9.54 15.03 -3.80
N LYS A 161 -9.71 14.43 -4.98
CA LYS A 161 -10.29 13.08 -5.11
C LYS A 161 -9.40 12.02 -4.47
N PHE A 162 -8.11 12.05 -4.72
CA PHE A 162 -7.15 11.11 -4.13
C PHE A 162 -7.10 11.24 -2.61
N LYS A 163 -7.16 12.46 -2.06
CA LYS A 163 -7.33 12.65 -0.61
C LYS A 163 -8.53 11.87 -0.08
N LYS A 164 -9.70 12.00 -0.71
CA LYS A 164 -10.90 11.26 -0.29
C LYS A 164 -10.69 9.74 -0.34
N ALA A 165 -10.07 9.21 -1.40
CA ALA A 165 -9.79 7.77 -1.52
C ALA A 165 -8.80 7.26 -0.46
N ILE A 166 -7.78 8.06 -0.12
CA ILE A 166 -6.81 7.72 0.93
C ILE A 166 -7.49 7.67 2.30
N LEU A 167 -8.33 8.65 2.61
CA LEU A 167 -9.05 8.70 3.89
C LEU A 167 -10.07 7.58 4.04
N ASP A 168 -10.77 7.23 2.96
CA ASP A 168 -11.69 6.08 2.92
C ASP A 168 -10.96 4.76 3.20
N HIS A 169 -9.76 4.60 2.64
CA HIS A 169 -8.94 3.43 2.91
C HIS A 169 -8.39 3.42 4.34
N TRP A 170 -7.79 4.54 4.77
CA TRP A 170 -7.29 4.67 6.15
C TRP A 170 -8.38 4.34 7.17
N GLU A 171 -9.61 4.84 7.01
CA GLU A 171 -10.74 4.52 7.91
C GLU A 171 -11.00 3.01 8.02
N SER A 172 -10.82 2.26 6.92
CA SER A 172 -10.99 0.81 6.91
C SER A 172 -9.85 0.06 7.63
N GLU A 173 -8.65 0.66 7.67
CA GLU A 173 -7.45 0.10 8.31
C GLU A 173 -7.27 0.51 9.77
N ARG A 174 -8.02 1.52 10.26
CA ARG A 174 -7.93 1.99 11.66
C ARG A 174 -7.97 0.89 12.73
N PRO A 175 -8.79 -0.19 12.59
CA PRO A 175 -8.80 -1.26 13.58
C PRO A 175 -7.44 -1.93 13.81
N GLU A 176 -6.57 -1.93 12.80
CA GLU A 176 -5.24 -2.55 12.89
C GLU A 176 -4.22 -1.68 13.59
N LYS A 177 -4.49 -0.39 13.82
CA LYS A 177 -3.55 0.55 14.46
C LYS A 177 -2.14 0.47 13.85
N GLU A 178 -2.07 0.37 12.53
CA GLU A 178 -0.82 0.19 11.80
C GLU A 178 -0.06 1.53 11.72
N GLY A 179 1.20 1.52 12.15
CA GLY A 179 2.01 2.72 12.30
C GLY A 179 2.36 3.41 10.98
N ALA A 180 2.70 2.65 9.93
CA ALA A 180 2.99 3.22 8.61
C ALA A 180 1.76 3.81 7.92
N TRP A 181 0.59 3.17 8.02
CA TRP A 181 -0.68 3.62 7.43
C TRP A 181 -1.20 4.89 8.10
N ASN A 182 -1.10 4.97 9.42
CA ASN A 182 -1.44 6.19 10.14
C ASN A 182 -0.49 7.34 9.77
N ILE A 183 0.83 7.11 9.82
CA ILE A 183 1.82 8.17 9.52
C ILE A 183 1.74 8.65 8.07
N VAL A 184 1.61 7.76 7.09
CA VAL A 184 1.52 8.18 5.68
C VAL A 184 0.24 8.96 5.41
N THR A 185 -0.85 8.70 6.14
CA THR A 185 -2.11 9.45 6.01
C THR A 185 -1.95 10.94 6.33
N ALA A 186 -0.96 11.31 7.15
CA ALA A 186 -0.62 12.70 7.45
C ALA A 186 -0.26 13.52 6.19
N ILE A 187 0.18 12.89 5.08
CA ILE A 187 0.45 13.62 3.82
C ILE A 187 -0.79 14.35 3.30
N THR A 188 -2.00 13.88 3.65
CA THR A 188 -3.26 14.49 3.22
C THR A 188 -3.57 15.82 3.94
N GLY A 189 -2.84 16.13 5.01
CA GLY A 189 -3.03 17.35 5.81
C GLY A 189 -4.27 17.33 6.69
N ILE A 190 -4.81 16.16 7.04
CA ILE A 190 -5.79 16.05 8.12
C ILE A 190 -5.11 16.27 9.47
N ALA A 191 -5.85 16.78 10.45
CA ALA A 191 -5.30 17.04 11.79
C ALA A 191 -5.20 15.77 12.63
N ASP A 192 -6.17 14.87 12.48
CA ASP A 192 -6.26 13.60 13.20
C ASP A 192 -6.09 12.45 12.21
N PHE A 193 -5.03 11.68 12.41
CA PHE A 193 -4.64 10.51 11.60
C PHE A 193 -4.21 9.34 12.51
N ASP A 194 -4.70 9.32 13.75
CA ASP A 194 -4.34 8.33 14.78
C ASP A 194 -2.81 8.30 15.09
N LEU A 195 -2.22 9.49 15.33
CA LEU A 195 -0.80 9.63 15.67
C LEU A 195 -0.45 8.87 16.95
N ASP A 196 -1.29 8.92 17.98
CA ASP A 196 -1.04 8.23 19.25
C ASP A 196 -0.93 6.71 19.03
N GLU A 197 -1.70 6.16 18.10
CA GLU A 197 -1.71 4.73 17.78
C GLU A 197 -0.46 4.35 17.00
N ALA A 198 0.03 5.22 16.12
CA ALA A 198 1.32 5.04 15.46
C ALA A 198 2.50 5.10 16.45
N ILE A 199 2.43 5.99 17.44
CA ILE A 199 3.45 6.06 18.50
C ILE A 199 3.39 4.84 19.41
N TRP A 200 2.19 4.39 19.76
CA TRP A 200 1.98 3.14 20.49
C TRP A 200 2.58 1.95 19.72
N TYR A 201 2.26 1.81 18.43
CA TYR A 201 2.86 0.80 17.56
C TYR A 201 4.39 0.81 17.63
N LEU A 202 5.01 1.99 17.48
CA LEU A 202 6.48 2.14 17.49
C LEU A 202 7.12 1.85 18.85
N LYS A 203 6.40 2.12 19.95
CA LYS A 203 6.90 1.89 21.33
C LYS A 203 6.81 0.43 21.73
N GLU A 204 5.70 -0.22 21.39
CA GLU A 204 5.46 -1.62 21.70
C GLU A 204 6.15 -2.56 20.70
N TYR A 205 6.60 -2.08 19.53
CA TYR A 205 7.27 -2.97 18.60
C TYR A 205 8.55 -3.56 19.23
N PRO A 206 8.70 -4.89 19.26
CA PRO A 206 9.88 -5.51 19.86
C PRO A 206 11.15 -5.07 19.14
N LEU A 207 12.24 -4.90 19.90
CA LEU A 207 13.56 -4.56 19.34
C LEU A 207 14.22 -5.76 18.65
N ASP A 208 13.87 -6.97 19.10
CA ASP A 208 14.32 -8.22 18.52
C ASP A 208 13.41 -8.59 17.34
N MET A 209 14.00 -8.75 16.15
CA MET A 209 13.28 -9.12 14.92
C MET A 209 13.27 -10.64 14.68
N ILE A 210 13.74 -11.44 15.64
CA ILE A 210 13.68 -12.90 15.56
C ILE A 210 12.22 -13.34 15.62
N ASP A 211 11.83 -14.23 14.70
CA ASP A 211 10.49 -14.80 14.62
C ASP A 211 10.28 -15.88 15.69
N TRP A 212 10.22 -15.48 16.96
CA TRP A 212 9.87 -16.34 18.07
C TRP A 212 8.43 -16.88 17.93
N THR A 213 8.20 -18.10 18.41
CA THR A 213 6.85 -18.66 18.44
C THR A 213 6.01 -17.93 19.49
N VAL A 214 4.87 -17.41 19.06
CA VAL A 214 3.90 -16.72 19.90
C VAL A 214 2.57 -17.47 19.79
N ASN A 215 1.90 -17.68 20.93
CA ASN A 215 0.59 -18.29 20.99
C ASN A 215 -0.30 -17.48 21.94
N ASN A 216 -1.37 -16.88 21.42
CA ASN A 216 -2.33 -16.09 22.18
C ASN A 216 -3.76 -16.66 22.10
N SER A 217 -4.04 -17.63 21.23
CA SER A 217 -5.41 -18.17 21.05
C SER A 217 -5.99 -18.81 22.31
N HIS A 218 -5.15 -19.20 23.28
CA HIS A 218 -5.57 -19.75 24.56
C HIS A 218 -6.01 -18.69 25.58
N ARG A 219 -5.75 -17.41 25.32
CA ARG A 219 -6.07 -16.30 26.23
C ARG A 219 -7.57 -16.07 26.32
N LYS A 220 -8.08 -15.97 27.55
CA LYS A 220 -9.52 -15.83 27.83
C LYS A 220 -9.99 -14.37 27.92
N ASP A 221 -9.05 -13.43 27.97
CA ASP A 221 -9.29 -11.99 28.00
C ASP A 221 -9.53 -11.41 26.59
N ILE A 222 -9.29 -12.19 25.53
CA ILE A 222 -9.48 -11.76 24.15
C ILE A 222 -10.92 -11.98 23.70
N GLU A 223 -11.58 -10.90 23.26
CA GLU A 223 -12.91 -10.96 22.64
C GLU A 223 -12.79 -11.28 21.15
N LEU A 224 -13.23 -12.49 20.77
CA LEU A 224 -13.25 -12.97 19.38
C LEU A 224 -14.47 -12.42 18.64
N LEU A 225 -14.29 -12.12 17.35
CA LEU A 225 -15.37 -11.72 16.45
C LEU A 225 -15.85 -12.90 15.59
N GLU A 226 -17.05 -12.76 15.05
CA GLU A 226 -17.54 -13.67 14.02
C GLU A 226 -16.68 -13.55 12.74
N PRO A 227 -16.57 -14.64 11.95
CA PRO A 227 -15.85 -14.63 10.68
C PRO A 227 -16.32 -13.50 9.77
N ASN A 228 -15.37 -12.76 9.20
CA ASN A 228 -15.62 -11.59 8.37
C ASN A 228 -14.62 -11.51 7.22
N PHE A 229 -14.95 -10.70 6.21
CA PHE A 229 -14.13 -10.61 4.99
C PHE A 229 -12.70 -10.13 5.25
N ARG A 230 -12.48 -9.32 6.30
CA ARG A 230 -11.15 -8.81 6.67
C ARG A 230 -10.27 -9.82 7.39
N GLU A 231 -10.84 -10.96 7.82
CA GLU A 231 -10.19 -11.89 8.74
C GLU A 231 -9.77 -11.18 10.06
N GLN A 232 -10.53 -10.17 10.47
CA GLN A 232 -10.35 -9.52 11.77
C GLN A 232 -10.86 -10.45 12.87
N LEU A 233 -9.96 -11.22 13.47
CA LEU A 233 -10.31 -12.26 14.44
C LEU A 233 -10.73 -11.72 15.80
N THR A 234 -10.20 -10.57 16.21
CA THR A 234 -10.44 -10.00 17.55
C THR A 234 -11.03 -8.60 17.45
N LYS A 235 -11.76 -8.20 18.49
CA LYS A 235 -12.36 -6.86 18.57
C LYS A 235 -11.31 -5.75 18.62
N ASN A 236 -10.22 -5.99 19.35
CA ASN A 236 -9.09 -5.09 19.46
C ASN A 236 -7.82 -5.83 19.02
N VAL A 237 -6.98 -5.16 18.23
CA VAL A 237 -5.65 -5.66 17.89
C VAL A 237 -4.78 -5.73 19.15
N LEU A 238 -3.99 -6.80 19.29
CA LEU A 238 -3.05 -6.93 20.39
C LEU A 238 -1.85 -5.98 20.22
N PRO A 239 -1.18 -5.59 21.32
CA PRO A 239 0.12 -4.93 21.25
C PRO A 239 1.12 -5.66 20.35
N PRO A 240 1.93 -4.93 19.55
CA PRO A 240 2.98 -5.53 18.72
C PRO A 240 3.95 -6.48 19.45
N ASP A 241 4.31 -6.21 20.70
CA ASP A 241 5.18 -7.06 21.54
C ASP A 241 4.49 -8.33 22.05
N GLU A 242 3.16 -8.39 22.01
CA GLU A 242 2.40 -9.59 22.30
C GLU A 242 2.15 -10.46 21.06
N LEU A 243 2.53 -10.01 19.86
CA LEU A 243 2.31 -10.70 18.59
C LEU A 243 3.61 -11.25 18.01
N LYS A 244 3.49 -12.15 17.03
CA LYS A 244 4.63 -12.51 16.18
C LYS A 244 5.10 -11.26 15.41
N ILE A 245 6.38 -11.23 15.04
CA ILE A 245 6.87 -10.24 14.09
C ILE A 245 6.11 -10.39 12.78
N ALA A 246 5.62 -9.26 12.27
CA ALA A 246 4.83 -9.21 11.04
C ALA A 246 5.25 -7.99 10.21
N ARG A 247 5.23 -8.12 8.88
CA ARG A 247 5.40 -6.98 7.98
C ARG A 247 4.08 -6.23 7.85
N HIS A 248 4.13 -5.03 7.26
CA HIS A 248 2.95 -4.18 7.03
C HIS A 248 1.88 -4.81 6.13
N ASN A 249 2.21 -5.88 5.39
CA ASN A 249 1.28 -6.64 4.56
C ASN A 249 0.65 -7.85 5.25
N ALA A 250 0.83 -8.00 6.56
CA ALA A 250 0.28 -9.10 7.32
C ALA A 250 -0.94 -8.63 8.14
N ASN A 251 -1.90 -9.54 8.29
CA ASN A 251 -3.04 -9.31 9.17
C ASN A 251 -2.60 -9.32 10.64
N ARG A 252 -2.75 -8.18 11.33
CA ARG A 252 -2.38 -8.03 12.75
C ARG A 252 -3.29 -8.75 13.73
N PHE A 253 -4.45 -9.24 13.29
CA PHE A 253 -5.39 -10.00 14.12
C PHE A 253 -5.03 -11.50 14.23
N VAL A 254 -3.97 -11.95 13.56
CA VAL A 254 -3.47 -13.32 13.70
C VAL A 254 -2.79 -13.50 15.06
N LEU A 255 -3.46 -14.25 15.95
CA LEU A 255 -3.04 -14.45 17.35
C LEU A 255 -1.80 -15.34 17.53
N ASP A 256 -1.65 -16.35 16.66
CA ASP A 256 -0.65 -17.40 16.79
C ASP A 256 0.30 -17.41 15.59
N GLY A 257 1.58 -17.69 15.83
CA GLY A 257 2.55 -17.96 14.76
C GLY A 257 3.99 -17.81 15.18
N GLY A 258 4.81 -17.27 14.28
CA GLY A 258 6.28 -17.27 14.39
C GLY A 258 6.91 -18.54 13.80
N ASN A 259 8.24 -18.61 13.85
CA ASN A 259 9.02 -19.67 13.21
C ASN A 259 10.05 -20.30 14.17
N GLY A 260 9.74 -20.34 15.48
CA GLY A 260 10.60 -20.96 16.50
C GLY A 260 12.01 -20.37 16.55
N GLY A 261 12.17 -19.09 16.22
CA GLY A 261 13.46 -18.39 16.17
C GLY A 261 14.37 -18.79 15.01
N ARG A 262 13.84 -19.44 13.96
CA ARG A 262 14.63 -19.89 12.79
C ARG A 262 14.66 -18.89 11.64
N ALA A 263 14.05 -17.73 11.82
CA ALA A 263 14.02 -16.63 10.88
C ALA A 263 14.11 -15.30 11.62
N GLU A 264 14.56 -14.28 10.90
CA GLU A 264 14.67 -12.92 11.39
C GLU A 264 14.10 -11.99 10.31
N SER A 265 13.28 -11.04 10.73
CA SER A 265 12.71 -10.01 9.88
C SER A 265 13.63 -8.78 9.80
N SER A 266 13.44 -7.95 8.77
CA SER A 266 14.16 -6.68 8.66
C SER A 266 13.44 -5.60 9.48
N ALA A 267 14.17 -4.93 10.37
CA ALA A 267 13.65 -3.75 11.08
C ALA A 267 13.44 -2.53 10.14
N GLY A 268 14.03 -2.56 8.93
CA GLY A 268 14.06 -1.45 7.99
C GLY A 268 12.68 -1.01 7.50
N ASP A 269 11.91 -1.96 7.00
CA ASP A 269 10.55 -1.77 6.51
C ASP A 269 9.55 -1.65 7.66
N ILE A 270 9.72 -2.44 8.72
CA ILE A 270 8.73 -2.55 9.79
C ILE A 270 8.74 -1.33 10.72
N TRP A 271 9.89 -1.04 11.35
CA TRP A 271 9.98 0.02 12.36
C TRP A 271 10.57 1.32 11.80
N LEU A 272 11.63 1.23 11.01
CA LEU A 272 12.36 2.41 10.53
C LEU A 272 11.55 3.23 9.52
N LEU A 273 10.75 2.58 8.66
CA LEU A 273 9.90 3.28 7.69
C LEU A 273 8.88 4.22 8.37
N PRO A 274 7.95 3.76 9.24
CA PRO A 274 7.00 4.66 9.89
C PRO A 274 7.68 5.73 10.73
N TYR A 275 8.74 5.37 11.47
CA TYR A 275 9.47 6.33 12.29
C TYR A 275 10.10 7.45 11.45
N TRP A 276 10.93 7.11 10.46
CA TRP A 276 11.60 8.12 9.64
C TRP A 276 10.65 8.90 8.74
N MET A 277 9.57 8.28 8.26
CA MET A 277 8.51 8.98 7.56
C MET A 277 7.86 10.03 8.48
N GLY A 278 7.53 9.66 9.72
CA GLY A 278 6.96 10.57 10.70
C GLY A 278 7.90 11.72 11.07
N ARG A 279 9.21 11.44 11.19
CA ARG A 279 10.25 12.47 11.39
C ARG A 279 10.33 13.43 10.20
N TYR A 280 10.30 12.90 8.97
CA TYR A 280 10.35 13.70 7.74
C TYR A 280 9.12 14.59 7.58
N LEU A 281 7.93 14.06 7.86
CA LEU A 281 6.67 14.82 7.82
C LEU A 281 6.52 15.79 9.01
N GLY A 282 7.42 15.75 9.99
CA GLY A 282 7.41 16.62 11.17
C GLY A 282 6.33 16.28 12.20
N VAL A 283 5.64 15.15 12.05
CA VAL A 283 4.60 14.68 12.96
C VAL A 283 5.17 13.93 14.17
N ILE A 284 6.33 13.30 14.00
CA ILE A 284 7.13 12.78 15.11
C ILE A 284 8.25 13.77 15.41
N LYS A 285 8.28 14.30 16.63
CA LYS A 285 9.34 15.20 17.09
C LYS A 285 10.38 14.41 17.87
N GLY A 286 11.65 14.55 17.49
CA GLY A 286 12.75 14.14 18.36
C GLY A 286 13.06 15.23 19.40
N HIS A 287 13.69 14.85 20.51
CA HIS A 287 14.42 15.85 21.29
C HIS A 287 15.48 16.49 20.37
N LYS A 288 15.49 17.82 20.32
CA LYS A 288 16.50 18.60 19.60
C LYS A 288 17.84 18.50 20.30
#